data_AF-C9RQQ4-F1
#
_entry.id   AF-C9RQQ4-F1
#
_cell.length_a   1.000
_cell.length_b   1.000
_cell.length_c   1.000
_cell.angle_alpha   90.00
_cell.angle_beta   90.00
_cell.angle_gamma   90.00
#
_symmetry.space_group_name_H-M   'P 1'
#
loop_
_entity.id
_entity.type
_entity.pdbx_description
1 polymer ?
#
loop_
_entity_poly.entity_id
_entity_poly.type
_entity_poly.pdbx_seq_one_letter_code
_entity_poly.pdbx_strand_id
1 'polypeptide(L)' 'MDGEVLEKVYQERLEERIIAYLAQVRKCSLEEAMDLYYQSKLADKIHEGVEGIQYLDYKVLVQILEETELSAKHS' A
#
# COMPACT_ATOMS: atom_id res chain seq x y z
N MET A 1 -1.45 24.21 -11.28
CA MET A 1 -1.21 22.77 -11.04
C MET A 1 -2.60 22.19 -10.88
N ASP A 2 -3.00 21.30 -11.78
CA ASP A 2 -4.34 20.74 -11.79
C ASP A 2 -4.51 19.81 -10.58
N GLY A 3 -5.71 19.77 -9.98
CA GLY A 3 -5.96 18.99 -8.76
C GLY A 3 -5.68 17.51 -8.96
N GLU A 4 -6.03 16.99 -10.15
CA GLU A 4 -5.80 15.60 -10.53
C GLU A 4 -4.30 15.24 -10.62
N VAL A 5 -3.45 16.17 -11.05
CA VAL A 5 -2.00 15.95 -11.13
C VAL A 5 -1.41 15.86 -9.73
N LEU A 6 -1.90 16.68 -8.80
CA LEU A 6 -1.44 16.66 -7.42
C LEU A 6 -1.84 15.35 -6.72
N GLU A 7 -3.06 14.87 -6.97
CA GLU A 7 -3.58 13.63 -6.40
C GLU A 7 -2.82 12.40 -6.89
N LYS A 8 -2.51 12.33 -8.20
CA LYS A 8 -1.66 11.27 -8.76
C LYS A 8 -0.27 11.23 -8.13
N VAL A 9 0.39 12.38 -8.02
CA VAL A 9 1.72 12.47 -7.39
C VAL A 9 1.67 12.07 -5.92
N TYR A 10 0.57 12.39 -5.23
CA TYR A 10 0.39 11.98 -3.84
C TYR A 10 0.20 10.46 -3.72
N GLN A 11 -0.63 9.85 -4.56
CA GLN A 11 -0.83 8.40 -4.61
C GLN A 11 0.48 7.66 -4.95
N GLU A 12 1.21 8.07 -5.99
CA GLU A 12 2.49 7.44 -6.36
C GLU A 12 3.48 7.45 -5.19
N ARG A 13 3.60 8.58 -4.48
CA ARG A 13 4.47 8.68 -3.30
C ARG A 13 3.99 7.82 -2.13
N LEU A 14 2.68 7.63 -2.00
CA LEU A 14 2.11 6.76 -0.97
C LEU A 14 2.46 5.30 -1.27
N GLU A 15 2.26 4.87 -2.52
CA GLU A 15 2.60 3.52 -3.00
C GLU A 15 4.07 3.21 -2.77
N GLU A 16 4.99 4.10 -3.17
CA GLU A 16 6.43 3.94 -2.95
C GLU A 16 6.76 3.70 -1.48
N ARG A 17 6.12 4.44 -0.56
CA ARG A 17 6.35 4.32 0.88
C ARG A 17 5.78 3.03 1.44
N ILE A 18 4.61 2.60 0.98
CA ILE A 18 3.99 1.32 1.36
C ILE A 18 4.91 0.18 0.96
N ILE A 19 5.34 0.12 -0.31
CA ILE A 19 6.19 -0.92 -0.86
C ILE A 19 7.53 -0.99 -0.11
N ALA A 20 8.18 0.16 0.08
CA ALA A 20 9.45 0.23 0.78
C ALA A 20 9.34 -0.24 2.24
N TYR A 21 8.25 0.09 2.93
CA TYR A 21 8.02 -0.33 4.30
C TYR A 21 7.62 -1.80 4.41
N LEU A 22 6.79 -2.30 3.48
CA LEU A 22 6.40 -3.70 3.38
C LEU A 22 7.64 -4.60 3.20
N ALA A 23 8.56 -4.22 2.31
CA ALA A 23 9.83 -4.91 2.11
C ALA A 23 10.66 -5.00 3.41
N GLN A 24 10.69 -3.91 4.20
CA GLN A 24 11.39 -3.89 5.49
C GLN A 24 10.73 -4.80 6.53
N VAL A 25 9.39 -4.76 6.65
CA VAL A 25 8.64 -5.54 7.63
C VAL A 25 8.71 -7.04 7.33
N ARG A 26 8.53 -7.43 6.07
CA ARG A 26 8.58 -8.84 5.64
C ARG A 26 10.00 -9.35 5.38
N LYS A 27 11.01 -8.47 5.38
CA LYS A 27 12.41 -8.78 5.05
C LYS A 27 12.55 -9.44 3.67
N CYS A 28 11.83 -8.92 2.69
CA CYS A 28 11.87 -9.36 1.29
C CYS A 28 12.48 -8.27 0.40
N SER A 29 12.71 -8.60 -0.87
CA SER A 29 13.14 -7.64 -1.87
C SER A 29 12.03 -6.62 -2.18
N LEU A 30 12.41 -5.48 -2.78
CA LEU A 30 11.44 -4.50 -3.27
C LEU A 30 10.53 -5.09 -4.35
N GLU A 31 11.07 -5.95 -5.23
CA GLU A 31 10.30 -6.64 -6.27
C GLU A 31 9.21 -7.52 -5.66
N GLU A 32 9.56 -8.35 -4.68
CA GLU A 32 8.58 -9.18 -3.96
C GLU A 32 7.54 -8.32 -3.22
N ALA A 33 7.94 -7.20 -2.62
CA ALA A 33 7.00 -6.29 -1.96
C ALA A 33 6.07 -5.58 -2.94
N MET A 34 6.56 -5.23 -4.13
CA MET A 34 5.74 -4.67 -5.22
C MET A 34 4.70 -5.69 -5.67
N ASP A 35 5.10 -6.94 -5.90
CA ASP A 35 4.18 -8.00 -6.29
C ASP A 35 3.08 -8.21 -5.24
N LEU A 36 3.46 -8.27 -3.96
CA LEU A 36 2.51 -8.40 -2.86
C LEU A 36 1.54 -7.21 -2.77
N TYR A 37 2.04 -5.99 -2.97
CA TYR A 37 1.22 -4.79 -2.93
C TYR A 37 0.25 -4.71 -4.11
N TYR A 38 0.74 -4.82 -5.35
CA TYR A 38 -0.09 -4.67 -6.55
C TYR A 38 -1.07 -5.82 -6.79
N GLN A 39 -0.87 -6.98 -6.13
CA GLN A 39 -1.86 -8.07 -6.11
C GLN A 39 -2.90 -7.93 -5.00
N SER A 40 -2.78 -6.92 -4.14
CA SER A 40 -3.66 -6.73 -2.98
C SER A 40 -4.93 -5.95 -3.31
N LYS A 41 -6.01 -6.30 -2.62
CA LYS A 41 -7.26 -5.52 -2.65
C LYS A 41 -7.09 -4.16 -1.98
N LEU A 42 -6.10 -4.02 -1.09
CA LEU A 42 -5.76 -2.73 -0.51
C LEU A 42 -5.27 -1.74 -1.56
N ALA A 43 -4.43 -2.18 -2.51
CA ALA A 43 -3.95 -1.33 -3.59
C ALA A 43 -5.10 -0.81 -4.45
N ASP A 44 -6.06 -1.69 -4.81
CA ASP A 44 -7.27 -1.29 -5.54
C ASP A 44 -8.06 -0.22 -4.76
N LYS A 45 -8.26 -0.41 -3.45
CA LYS A 45 -8.98 0.56 -2.60
C LYS A 45 -8.27 1.90 -2.51
N ILE A 46 -6.94 1.91 -2.44
CA ILE A 46 -6.13 3.15 -2.43
C ILE A 46 -6.26 3.87 -3.77
N HIS A 47 -6.20 3.11 -4.88
CA HIS A 47 -6.34 3.65 -6.23
C HIS A 47 -7.72 4.27 -6.46
N GLU A 48 -8.78 3.56 -6.05
CA GLU A 48 -10.18 4.00 -6.14
C GLU A 48 -10.56 5.07 -5.11
N GLY A 49 -9.71 5.30 -4.09
CA GLY A 49 -9.96 6.26 -3.02
C GLY A 49 -11.11 5.89 -2.10
N VAL A 50 -11.34 4.57 -1.91
CA VAL A 50 -12.47 4.04 -1.12
C VAL A 50 -12.39 4.56 0.31
N GLU A 51 -13.46 5.23 0.75
CA GLU A 51 -13.60 5.76 2.12
C GLU A 51 -12.45 6.70 2.56
N GLY A 52 -11.71 7.29 1.62
CA GLY A 52 -10.58 8.16 1.93
C GLY A 52 -9.34 7.41 2.44
N ILE A 53 -9.25 6.10 2.21
CA ILE A 53 -8.15 5.25 2.67
C ILE A 53 -6.77 5.71 2.18
N GLN A 54 -6.70 6.36 1.02
CA GLN A 54 -5.48 6.95 0.47
C GLN A 54 -4.90 8.05 1.36
N TYR A 55 -5.64 8.61 2.31
CA TYR A 55 -5.14 9.64 3.22
C TYR A 55 -4.61 9.09 4.55
N LEU A 56 -4.62 7.77 4.74
CA LEU A 56 -4.03 7.13 5.93
C LEU A 56 -2.50 7.10 5.84
N ASP A 57 -1.84 6.95 7.00
CA ASP A 57 -0.40 6.76 7.05
C ASP A 57 0.00 5.40 6.43
N TYR A 58 1.03 5.41 5.60
CA TYR A 58 1.57 4.23 4.92
C TYR A 58 1.88 3.06 5.84
N LYS A 59 2.27 3.28 7.11
CA LYS A 59 2.51 2.19 8.07
C LYS A 59 1.22 1.51 8.50
N VAL A 60 0.14 2.30 8.67
CA VAL A 60 -1.19 1.77 8.98
C VAL A 60 -1.70 0.97 7.79
N LEU A 61 -1.49 1.46 6.56
CA LEU A 61 -1.86 0.73 5.35
C LEU A 61 -1.11 -0.60 5.22
N VAL A 62 0.20 -0.63 5.49
CA VAL A 62 0.96 -1.89 5.53
C VAL A 62 0.46 -2.82 6.63
N GLN A 63 0.09 -2.30 7.80
CA GLN A 63 -0.48 -3.13 8.87
C GLN A 63 -1.83 -3.74 8.44
N ILE A 64 -2.72 -2.95 7.83
CA ILE A 64 -3.99 -3.45 7.29
C ILE A 64 -3.71 -4.55 6.26
N LEU A 65 -2.81 -4.30 5.31
CA LEU A 65 -2.42 -5.28 4.28
C LEU A 65 -1.95 -6.60 4.89
N GLU A 66 -1.07 -6.52 5.89
CA GLU A 66 -0.57 -7.68 6.62
C GLU A 66 -1.71 -8.42 7.32
N GLU A 67 -2.58 -7.73 8.04
CA GLU A 67 -3.66 -8.36 8.83
C GLU A 67 -4.77 -8.96 7.97
N THR A 68 -5.12 -8.33 6.85
CA THR A 68 -6.30 -8.71 6.05
C THR A 68 -5.99 -9.64 4.89
N GLU A 69 -4.78 -9.60 4.34
CA GLU A 69 -4.46 -10.29 3.08
C GLU A 69 -3.20 -11.14 3.16
N LEU A 70 -2.15 -10.68 3.85
CA LEU A 70 -0.86 -11.36 3.88
C LEU A 70 -0.63 -12.24 5.12
N SER A 71 -1.56 -12.22 6.07
CA SER A 71 -1.58 -13.08 7.25
C SER A 71 -1.94 -14.52 6.90
N ALA A 72 -0.95 -15.27 6.42
CA ALA A 72 -0.95 -16.72 6.53
C ALA A 72 -0.15 -17.11 7.78
N LYS A 73 -0.87 -17.47 8.87
CA LYS A 73 -0.47 -18.26 10.07
C LYS A 73 -0.64 -17.56 11.43
N HIS A 74 -1.85 -17.71 11.98
CA HIS A 74 -2.04 -18.25 13.34
C HIS A 74 -3.14 -19.31 13.28
N SER A 75 -2.83 -20.50 12.78
CA SER A 75 -3.57 -21.75 12.99
C SER A 75 -2.63 -22.93 12.81
#